data_AF-A0A1G7IU12-F1
#
_entry.id   AF-A0A1G7IU12-F1
#
_cell.length_a   1.000
_cell.length_b   1.000
_cell.length_c   1.000
_cell.angle_alpha   90.00
_cell.angle_beta   90.00
_cell.angle_gamma   90.00
#
_symmetry.space_group_name_H-M   'P 1'
#
loop_
_entity.id
_entity.type
_entity.pdbx_description
1 polymer ?
#
loop_
_entity_poly.entity_id
_entity_poly.type
_entity_poly.pdbx_seq_one_letter_code
_entity_poly.pdbx_strand_id
1 'polypeptide(L)'
;MKTIDPLFAYLSILAVIQPARIQDIEEFSSKLLGKELSNWLSENEKLREAHLDARENGLVTAVRRGVYFMTPKGKQVVRREGLERSIDNRRLFLMKAQRRRYK
;
A
#
# COMPACT_ATOMS: atom_id res chain seq x y z
N MET A 1 17.03 3.63 -12.99
CA MET A 1 15.92 2.97 -12.26
C MET A 1 14.61 3.45 -12.87
N LYS A 2 13.67 2.56 -13.20
CA LYS A 2 12.30 3.01 -13.51
C LYS A 2 11.76 3.68 -12.26
N THR A 3 11.55 4.99 -12.29
CA THR A 3 10.93 5.76 -11.22
C THR A 3 9.53 5.19 -11.01
N ILE A 4 9.35 4.42 -9.94
CA ILE A 4 8.03 3.91 -9.56
C ILE A 4 7.23 5.09 -9.02
N ASP A 5 6.02 5.27 -9.55
CA ASP A 5 5.08 6.30 -9.09
C ASP A 5 4.78 6.09 -7.58
N PRO A 6 5.03 7.09 -6.72
CA PRO A 6 4.69 7.01 -5.30
C PRO A 6 3.23 6.70 -5.02
N LEU A 7 2.30 7.19 -5.84
CA LEU A 7 0.88 6.89 -5.67
C LEU A 7 0.61 5.41 -5.90
N PHE A 8 1.18 4.87 -6.97
CA PHE A 8 1.11 3.45 -7.26
C PHE A 8 1.75 2.59 -6.15
N ALA A 9 2.90 2.98 -5.63
CA ALA A 9 3.57 2.31 -4.52
C ALA A 9 2.70 2.30 -3.26
N TYR A 10 2.17 3.46 -2.88
CA TYR A 10 1.26 3.62 -1.74
C TYR A 10 0.02 2.72 -1.87
N LEU A 11 -0.67 2.77 -3.01
CA LEU A 11 -1.86 1.97 -3.24
C LEU A 11 -1.50 0.46 -3.26
N SER A 12 -0.40 0.07 -3.89
CA SER A 12 0.02 -1.35 -3.93
C SER A 12 0.28 -1.93 -2.54
N ILE A 13 0.91 -1.16 -1.64
CA ILE A 13 1.11 -1.57 -0.25
C ILE A 13 -0.26 -1.67 0.45
N LEU A 14 -1.08 -0.62 0.36
CA LEU A 14 -2.39 -0.60 1.00
C LEU A 14 -3.29 -1.74 0.50
N ALA A 15 -3.25 -2.10 -0.78
CA ALA A 15 -4.03 -3.20 -1.34
C ALA A 15 -3.78 -4.53 -0.60
N VAL A 16 -2.54 -4.71 -0.13
CA VAL A 16 -2.06 -5.89 0.57
C VAL A 16 -2.40 -5.85 2.07
N ILE A 17 -2.16 -4.72 2.75
CA ILE A 17 -2.29 -4.62 4.22
C ILE A 17 -3.59 -3.99 4.73
N GLN A 18 -4.46 -3.51 3.84
CA GLN A 18 -5.72 -2.83 4.21
C GLN A 18 -6.62 -3.67 5.13
N PRO A 19 -7.34 -3.03 6.08
CA PRO A 19 -7.27 -1.60 6.42
C PRO A 19 -5.99 -1.24 7.20
N ALA A 20 -5.38 -0.10 6.89
CA ALA A 20 -4.09 0.29 7.48
C ALA A 20 -3.96 1.80 7.71
N ARG A 21 -3.10 2.20 8.66
CA ARG A 21 -2.64 3.59 8.84
C ARG A 21 -1.49 3.91 7.90
N ILE A 22 -1.19 5.20 7.74
CA ILE A 22 0.00 5.63 7.00
C ILE A 22 1.30 5.09 7.61
N GLN A 23 1.40 5.03 8.95
CA GLN A 23 2.58 4.47 9.60
C GLN A 23 2.76 2.98 9.30
N ASP A 24 1.65 2.23 9.22
CA ASP A 24 1.70 0.81 8.87
C ASP A 24 2.14 0.64 7.40
N ILE A 25 1.78 1.57 6.51
CA ILE A 25 2.24 1.57 5.10
C ILE A 25 3.74 1.85 5.00
N GLU A 26 4.24 2.83 5.76
CA GLU A 26 5.67 3.15 5.84
C GLU A 26 6.48 1.94 6.35
N GLU A 27 6.03 1.31 7.45
CA GLU A 27 6.68 0.13 8.03
C GLU A 27 6.77 -1.04 7.04
N PHE A 28 5.67 -1.35 6.35
CA PHE A 28 5.59 -2.49 5.42
C PHE A 28 6.20 -2.20 4.05
N SER A 29 6.53 -0.94 3.72
CA SER A 29 7.08 -0.56 2.42
C SER A 29 8.39 -1.30 2.10
N SER A 30 9.30 -1.41 3.06
CA SER A 30 10.60 -2.09 2.90
C SER A 30 10.45 -3.58 2.58
N LYS A 31 9.44 -4.23 3.18
CA LYS A 31 9.15 -5.65 2.99
C LYS A 31 8.48 -5.94 1.64
N LEU A 32 7.68 -5.01 1.14
CA LEU A 32 6.90 -5.19 -0.09
C LEU A 32 7.63 -4.67 -1.33
N LEU A 33 8.34 -3.56 -1.24
CA LEU A 33 8.98 -2.89 -2.37
C LEU A 33 10.51 -3.12 -2.43
N GLY A 34 11.10 -3.65 -1.37
CA GLY A 34 12.54 -3.74 -1.19
C GLY A 34 13.12 -2.52 -0.48
N LYS A 35 14.28 -2.70 0.17
CA LYS A 35 14.89 -1.68 1.05
C LYS A 35 15.25 -0.39 0.31
N GLU A 36 15.88 -0.49 -0.87
CA GLU A 36 16.38 0.68 -1.61
C GLU A 36 15.24 1.64 -2.00
N LEU A 37 14.18 1.10 -2.62
CA LEU A 37 13.02 1.90 -3.02
C LEU A 37 12.24 2.44 -1.81
N SER A 38 12.11 1.63 -0.76
CA SER A 38 11.46 2.05 0.49
C SER A 38 12.19 3.20 1.16
N ASN A 39 13.52 3.14 1.24
CA ASN A 39 14.34 4.23 1.80
C ASN A 39 14.15 5.50 0.99
N TRP A 40 14.23 5.42 -0.36
CA TRP A 40 14.01 6.57 -1.22
C TRP A 40 12.62 7.20 -1.03
N LEU A 41 11.56 6.38 -0.97
CA LEU A 41 10.20 6.85 -0.73
C LEU A 41 10.02 7.49 0.66
N SER A 42 10.71 6.96 1.68
CA SER A 42 10.62 7.44 3.07
C SER A 42 11.40 8.73 3.29
N GLU A 43 12.64 8.81 2.80
CA GLU A 43 13.52 9.98 2.94
C GLU A 43 12.95 11.21 2.24
N ASN A 44 12.15 11.02 1.19
CA ASN A 44 11.55 12.09 0.41
C ASN A 44 10.06 12.32 0.74
N GLU A 45 9.55 11.76 1.85
CA GLU A 45 8.15 11.84 2.31
C GLU A 45 7.07 11.46 1.27
N LYS A 46 7.46 10.70 0.22
CA LYS A 46 6.62 10.43 -0.95
C LYS A 46 5.39 9.58 -0.65
N LEU A 47 5.46 8.70 0.35
CA LEU A 47 4.30 7.93 0.79
C LEU A 47 3.24 8.81 1.47
N ARG A 48 3.64 9.89 2.12
CA ARG A 48 2.73 10.84 2.77
C ARG A 48 2.09 11.77 1.73
N GLU A 49 2.88 12.29 0.80
CA GLU A 49 2.35 13.02 -0.36
C GLU A 49 1.33 12.18 -1.13
N ALA A 50 1.68 10.94 -1.47
CA ALA A 50 0.79 9.99 -2.13
C ALA A 50 -0.47 9.68 -1.32
N HIS A 51 -0.38 9.65 0.00
CA HIS A 51 -1.56 9.47 0.86
C HIS A 51 -2.53 10.64 0.76
N LEU A 52 -2.04 11.87 0.77
CA LEU A 52 -2.86 13.07 0.62
C LEU A 52 -3.54 13.07 -0.76
N ASP A 53 -2.76 12.83 -1.82
CA ASP A 53 -3.27 12.74 -3.18
C ASP A 53 -4.33 11.64 -3.33
N ALA A 54 -4.09 10.46 -2.75
CA ALA A 54 -5.07 9.36 -2.75
C ALA A 54 -6.37 9.72 -2.02
N ARG A 55 -6.30 10.55 -0.96
CA ARG A 55 -7.49 11.02 -0.22
C ARG A 55 -8.25 12.05 -1.02
N GLU A 56 -7.56 13.05 -1.56
CA GLU A 56 -8.17 14.13 -2.35
C GLU A 56 -8.86 13.58 -3.61
N ASN A 57 -8.27 12.56 -4.23
CA ASN A 57 -8.82 11.92 -5.42
C ASN A 57 -9.86 10.81 -5.14
N GLY A 58 -10.19 10.54 -3.87
CA GLY A 58 -11.16 9.51 -3.49
C GLY A 58 -10.72 8.07 -3.79
N LEU A 59 -9.40 7.83 -3.87
CA LEU A 59 -8.82 6.49 -4.09
C LEU A 59 -8.80 5.66 -2.80
N VAL A 60 -8.86 6.33 -1.64
CA VAL A 60 -8.98 5.71 -0.32
C VAL A 60 -10.11 6.35 0.47
N THR A 61 -10.68 5.59 1.41
CA THR A 61 -11.67 6.06 2.36
C THR A 61 -11.22 5.77 3.78
N ALA A 62 -11.53 6.66 4.72
CA ALA A 62 -11.29 6.42 6.14
C ALA A 62 -12.37 5.47 6.67
N VAL A 63 -11.97 4.36 7.29
CA VAL A 63 -12.90 3.40 7.93
C VAL A 63 -12.97 3.60 9.44
N ARG A 64 -11.93 4.20 10.03
CA ARG A 64 -11.87 4.71 11.41
C ARG A 64 -10.83 5.82 11.44
N ARG A 65 -10.74 6.58 12.54
CA ARG A 65 -9.79 7.71 12.67
C ARG A 65 -8.36 7.27 12.34
N GLY A 66 -7.80 7.82 11.26
CA GLY A 66 -6.43 7.57 10.80
C GLY A 66 -6.19 6.25 10.07
N VAL A 67 -7.23 5.44 9.80
CA VAL A 67 -7.08 4.13 9.15
C VAL A 67 -7.91 4.09 7.88
N TYR A 68 -7.26 3.66 6.81
CA TYR A 68 -7.76 3.80 5.46
C TYR A 68 -7.96 2.44 4.80
N PHE A 69 -8.93 2.41 3.90
CA PHE A 69 -9.24 1.29 3.05
C PHE A 69 -9.32 1.75 1.60
N MET A 70 -8.95 0.89 0.66
CA MET A 70 -8.93 1.26 -0.75
C MET A 70 -10.34 1.23 -1.36
N THR A 71 -10.71 2.28 -2.08
CA THR A 71 -11.99 2.35 -2.81
C THR A 71 -11.93 1.54 -4.10
N PRO A 72 -13.07 1.23 -4.75
CA PRO A 72 -13.07 0.61 -6.07
C PRO A 72 -12.26 1.41 -7.12
N LYS A 73 -12.28 2.75 -7.05
CA LYS A 73 -11.48 3.64 -7.91
C LYS A 73 -9.97 3.44 -7.67
N GLY A 74 -9.54 3.39 -6.41
CA GLY A 74 -8.15 3.10 -6.06
C GLY A 74 -7.70 1.71 -6.53
N LYS A 75 -8.57 0.70 -6.43
CA LYS A 75 -8.28 -0.65 -6.95
C LYS A 75 -8.00 -0.63 -8.45
N GLN A 76 -8.75 0.14 -9.23
CA GLN A 76 -8.54 0.22 -10.68
C GLN A 76 -7.14 0.74 -11.05
N VAL A 77 -6.59 1.69 -10.28
CA VAL A 77 -5.22 2.20 -10.48
C VAL A 77 -4.19 1.07 -10.35
N VAL A 78 -4.32 0.26 -9.30
CA VAL A 78 -3.43 -0.88 -9.05
C VAL A 78 -3.59 -1.98 -10.09
N ARG A 79 -4.82 -2.20 -10.57
CA ARG A 79 -5.16 -3.26 -11.53
C ARG A 79 -4.69 -2.98 -12.96
N ARG A 80 -4.69 -1.70 -13.38
CA ARG A 80 -4.26 -1.30 -14.73
C ARG A 80 -2.81 -1.69 -15.03
N GLU A 81 -1.97 -1.80 -14.01
CA GLU A 81 -0.56 -2.19 -14.13
C GLU A 81 -0.32 -3.72 -14.18
N GLY A 82 -1.37 -4.54 -14.23
CA GLY A 82 -1.25 -6.00 -14.44
C GLY A 82 -0.72 -6.80 -13.23
N LEU A 83 -0.59 -6.18 -12.05
CA LEU A 83 -0.02 -6.80 -10.85
C LEU A 83 -1.02 -7.61 -10.00
N GLU A 84 -2.27 -7.78 -10.44
CA GLU A 84 -3.37 -8.41 -9.68
C GLU A 84 -2.98 -9.72 -8.98
N ARG A 85 -2.51 -10.71 -9.76
CA ARG A 85 -2.12 -12.02 -9.22
C ARG A 85 -1.02 -11.91 -8.17
N SER A 86 -0.05 -11.02 -8.37
CA SER A 86 1.06 -10.84 -7.44
C SER A 86 0.60 -10.25 -6.10
N ILE A 87 -0.36 -9.33 -6.15
CA ILE A 87 -0.91 -8.63 -4.98
C ILE A 87 -1.82 -9.57 -4.17
N ASP A 88 -2.69 -10.32 -4.84
CA ASP A 88 -3.56 -11.30 -4.19
C ASP A 88 -2.76 -12.41 -3.52
N ASN A 89 -1.70 -12.91 -4.18
CA ASN A 89 -0.78 -13.89 -3.58
C ASN A 89 -0.12 -13.34 -2.31
N ARG A 90 0.41 -12.11 -2.34
CA ARG A 90 1.02 -11.46 -1.18
C ARG A 90 0.04 -11.31 -0.03
N ARG A 91 -1.20 -10.90 -0.33
CA ARG A 91 -2.28 -10.79 0.66
C ARG A 91 -2.56 -12.14 1.34
N LEU A 92 -2.67 -13.21 0.56
CA LEU A 92 -2.88 -14.56 1.08
C LEU A 92 -1.73 -15.00 1.99
N PHE A 93 -0.47 -14.73 1.61
CA PHE A 93 0.69 -15.07 2.44
C PHE A 93 0.71 -14.30 3.77
N LEU A 94 0.38 -13.01 3.77
CA LEU A 94 0.26 -12.24 5.01
C LEU A 94 -0.84 -12.80 5.92
N MET A 95 -2.01 -13.13 5.38
CA MET A 95 -3.09 -13.75 6.15
C MET A 95 -2.66 -15.08 6.77
N LYS A 96 -1.95 -15.93 6.01
CA LYS A 96 -1.39 -17.20 6.52
C LYS A 96 -0.37 -16.96 7.63
N ALA A 97 0.50 -15.97 7.48
CA ALA A 97 1.50 -15.63 8.50
C ALA A 97 0.85 -15.11 9.79
N GLN A 98 -0.17 -14.25 9.68
CA GLN A 98 -0.95 -13.80 10.83
C GLN A 98 -1.62 -14.98 11.55
N ARG A 99 -2.30 -15.88 10.82
CA ARG A 99 -2.94 -17.07 11.41
C ARG A 99 -1.97 -17.98 12.18
N ARG A 100 -0.72 -18.09 11.74
CA ARG A 100 0.31 -18.88 12.45
C ARG A 100 0.79 -18.21 13.75
N ARG A 101 0.75 -16.88 13.81
CA ARG A 101 1.25 -16.10 14.96
C ARG A 101 0.25 -16.00 16.12
N TYR A 102 -1.04 -16.11 15.82
CA TYR A 102 -2.13 -16.04 16.80
C TYR A 102 -2.75 -17.42 17.13
N LYS A 103 -2.02 -18.51 16.86
CA LYS A 103 -2.33 -19.86 17.34
C LYS A 103 -1.63 -20.09 18.67
#